data_AF-X1J9X4-F1
#
_entry.id   AF-X1J9X4-F1
#
_cell.length_a   1.000
_cell.length_b   1.000
_cell.length_c   1.000
_cell.angle_alpha   90.00
_cell.angle_beta   90.00
_cell.angle_gamma   90.00
#
_symmetry.space_group_name_H-M   'P 1'
#
loop_
_entity.id
_entity.type
_entity.pdbx_description
1 polymer ?
#
loop_
_entity_poly.entity_id
_entity_poly.type
_entity_poly.pdbx_seq_one_letter_code
_entity_poly.pdbx_strand_id
1 'polypeptide(L)' 'MTMRPATSEIKKLLEEIYSRLLNEFGHRNWWPGETRDEVIIGAILTQNVSWQNV' A
#
# COMPACT_ATOMS: atom_id res chain seq x y z
N MET A 1 2.10 -30.97 2.88
CA MET A 1 2.43 -30.61 1.48
C MET A 1 1.36 -29.65 1.00
N THR A 2 1.51 -28.35 1.26
CA THR A 2 0.53 -27.34 0.85
C THR A 2 0.84 -26.90 -0.57
N MET A 3 -0.13 -27.02 -1.48
CA MET A 3 0.00 -26.43 -2.80
C MET A 3 0.05 -24.91 -2.66
N ARG A 4 1.04 -24.27 -3.27
CA ARG A 4 1.02 -22.81 -3.42
C ARG A 4 -0.15 -22.45 -4.34
N PRO A 5 -0.98 -21.48 -3.97
CA PRO A 5 -2.03 -21.00 -4.86
C PRO A 5 -1.39 -20.50 -6.16
N ALA A 6 -2.05 -20.75 -7.28
CA ALA A 6 -1.59 -20.20 -8.54
C ALA A 6 -1.70 -18.66 -8.51
N THR A 7 -0.85 -18.02 -9.30
CA THR A 7 -0.70 -16.55 -9.30
C THR A 7 -2.02 -15.84 -9.60
N SER A 8 -2.92 -16.48 -10.35
CA SER A 8 -4.22 -15.91 -10.73
C SER A 8 -5.17 -15.77 -9.54
N GLU A 9 -5.10 -16.70 -8.59
CA GLU A 9 -5.91 -16.76 -7.39
C GLU A 9 -5.43 -15.72 -6.39
N ILE A 10 -4.11 -15.56 -6.26
CA ILE A 10 -3.52 -14.48 -5.46
C ILE A 10 -3.93 -13.12 -6.02
N LYS A 11 -3.87 -12.93 -7.34
CA LYS A 11 -4.27 -11.68 -7.99
C LYS A 11 -5.73 -11.33 -7.65
N LYS A 12 -6.66 -12.29 -7.82
CA LYS A 12 -8.09 -12.09 -7.49
C LYS A 12 -8.29 -11.74 -6.02
N LEU A 13 -7.58 -12.41 -5.12
CA LEU A 13 -7.65 -12.11 -3.68
C LEU A 13 -7.17 -10.69 -3.38
N LEU A 14 -6.06 -10.25 -3.98
CA LEU A 14 -5.54 -8.89 -3.80
C LEU A 14 -6.52 -7.84 -4.35
N GLU A 15 -7.14 -8.10 -5.51
CA GLU A 15 -8.17 -7.23 -6.09
C GLU A 15 -9.42 -7.14 -5.19
N GLU A 16 -9.85 -8.25 -4.60
CA GLU A 16 -10.97 -8.27 -3.65
C GLU A 16 -10.65 -7.47 -2.38
N ILE A 17 -9.48 -7.71 -1.77
CA ILE A 17 -9.03 -6.98 -0.58
C ILE A 17 -8.97 -5.48 -0.89
N TYR A 18 -8.32 -5.10 -1.99
CA TYR A 18 -8.22 -3.71 -2.42
C TYR A 18 -9.60 -3.07 -2.58
N SER A 19 -10.53 -3.76 -3.27
CA SER A 19 -11.88 -3.25 -3.53
C SER A 19 -12.66 -3.03 -2.24
N ARG A 20 -12.56 -3.95 -1.27
CA ARG A 20 -13.25 -3.83 0.03
C ARG A 20 -12.70 -2.66 0.84
N LEU A 21 -11.38 -2.51 0.89
CA LEU A 21 -10.74 -1.39 1.58
C LEU A 21 -11.08 -0.04 0.91
N LEU A 22 -11.06 0.01 -0.42
CA LEU A 22 -11.38 1.23 -1.15
C LEU A 22 -12.85 1.64 -0.95
N ASN A 23 -13.79 0.68 -0.97
CA ASN A 23 -15.20 0.97 -0.75
C ASN A 23 -15.48 1.50 0.66
N GLU A 24 -14.80 0.96 1.67
CA GLU A 24 -14.98 1.38 3.07
C GLU A 24 -14.32 2.74 3.37
N PHE A 25 -13.07 2.93 2.91
CA PHE A 25 -12.25 4.08 3.33
C PHE A 25 -12.20 5.21 2.30
N GLY A 26 -12.56 4.94 1.06
CA GLY A 26 -12.39 5.87 -0.06
C GLY A 26 -10.92 6.15 -0.39
N HIS A 27 -10.70 7.13 -1.28
CA HIS A 27 -9.35 7.61 -1.59
C HIS A 27 -8.82 8.45 -0.41
N ARG A 28 -7.81 7.93 0.29
CA ARG A 28 -7.31 8.57 1.52
C ARG A 28 -6.28 9.67 1.32
N ASN A 29 -5.67 9.78 0.13
CA ASN A 29 -4.52 10.66 -0.14
C ASN A 29 -3.52 10.65 1.03
N TRP A 30 -3.27 9.45 1.57
CA TRP A 30 -2.69 9.27 2.90
C TRP A 30 -1.23 9.70 2.98
N TRP A 31 -0.53 9.72 1.84
CA TRP A 31 0.84 10.17 1.76
C TRP A 31 0.87 11.69 1.66
N PRO A 32 1.60 12.39 2.56
CA PRO A 32 1.77 13.84 2.46
C PRO A 32 2.68 14.18 1.27
N GLY A 33 2.08 14.73 0.21
CA GLY A 33 2.79 15.21 -0.97
C GLY A 33 1.82 15.62 -2.06
N GLU A 34 2.01 16.81 -2.62
CA GLU A 34 1.18 17.34 -3.71
C GLU A 34 1.79 16.99 -5.07
N THR A 35 3.12 16.80 -5.11
CA THR A 35 3.84 16.44 -6.32
C THR A 35 4.47 15.05 -6.23
N ARG A 36 4.70 14.43 -7.40
CA ARG A 36 5.38 13.14 -7.48
C ARG A 36 6.78 13.17 -6.85
N ASP A 37 7.50 14.28 -6.98
CA ASP A 37 8.86 14.42 -6.45
C ASP A 37 8.84 14.43 -4.92
N GLU A 38 7.88 15.12 -4.30
CA GLU A 38 7.66 15.08 -2.84
C GLU A 38 7.33 13.68 -2.34
N VAL A 39 6.47 12.94 -3.06
CA VAL A 39 6.15 11.55 -2.70
C VAL A 39 7.39 10.66 -2.75
N ILE A 40 8.19 10.78 -3.81
CA ILE A 40 9.41 9.98 -3.99
C ILE A 40 10.44 10.29 -2.90
N ILE A 41 10.72 11.57 -2.66
CA ILE A 41 11.69 12.00 -1.64
C ILE A 41 11.22 11.55 -0.26
N GLY A 42 9.94 11.77 0.06
CA GLY A 42 9.36 11.33 1.33
C GLY A 42 9.51 9.82 1.53
N ALA A 43 9.20 9.00 0.51
CA ALA A 43 9.30 7.55 0.61
C ALA A 43 10.74 7.04 0.83
N ILE A 44 11.74 7.76 0.32
CA ILE A 44 13.16 7.48 0.62
C ILE A 44 13.49 7.82 2.07
N LEU A 45 13.03 8.98 2.54
CA LEU A 45 13.32 9.46 3.90
C LEU A 45 12.67 8.58 4.97
N THR A 46 11.42 8.14 4.76
CA THR A 46 10.71 7.29 5.73
C THR A 46 11.32 5.91 5.92
N GLN A 47 12.12 5.41 4.96
CA GLN A 47 12.79 4.12 5.10
C GLN A 47 13.80 4.08 6.25
N ASN A 48 14.26 5.25 6.74
CA ASN A 48 15.26 5.36 7.80
C ASN A 48 14.74 5.98 9.10
N VAL A 49 13.42 6.15 9.26
CA VAL A 49 12.81 6.69 10.49
C VAL A 49 12.06 5.58 11.23
N SER A 50 12.50 5.30 12.46
CA SER A 50 11.78 4.44 13.41
C SER A 50 10.43 5.09 13.76
N TRP A 51 9.34 4.34 13.63
CA TRP A 51 7.99 4.74 14.06
C TRP A 51 7.87 5.04 15.57
N GLN A 52 8.92 4.83 16.36
CA GLN A 52 8.95 5.29 17.75
C GLN A 52 9.16 6.81 17.88
N ASN A 53 9.62 7.48 16.83
CA ASN A 53 10.00 8.90 16.87
C ASN A 53 9.06 9.80 16.04
N VAL A 54 7.88 9.31 15.65
CA VAL A 54 6.85 10.06 14.90
C VAL A 54 5.57 10.11 15.71
#